data_AF-A0A6L5FVV9-F1
#
_entry.id   AF-A0A6L5FVV9-F1
#
_cell.length_a   1.000
_cell.length_b   1.000
_cell.length_c   1.000
_cell.angle_alpha   90.00
_cell.angle_beta   90.00
_cell.angle_gamma   90.00
#
_symmetry.space_group_name_H-M   'P 1'
#
loop_
_entity.id
_entity.type
_entity.pdbx_description
1 polymer ?
#
loop_
_entity_poly.entity_id
_entity_poly.type
_entity_poly.pdbx_seq_one_letter_code
_entity_poly.pdbx_strand_id
1 'polypeptide(L)' 'MRGISLDPTDPLINEWVVVVIGSHFAAGFAARDLGDTGPDMDRRFAYSMTYNRDAAVRMAKSLLSRMYAP' A
#
# COMPACT_ATOMS: atom_id res chain seq x y z
N MET A 1 6.66 -4.34 -15.04
CA MET A 1 5.63 -4.34 -13.97
C MET A 1 5.28 -5.79 -13.66
N ARG A 2 5.25 -6.20 -12.38
CA ARG A 2 4.82 -7.54 -11.95
C ARG A 2 3.70 -7.37 -10.93
N GLY A 3 2.61 -8.10 -11.10
CA GLY A 3 1.47 -8.10 -10.18
C GLY A 3 1.08 -9.53 -9.80
N ILE A 4 0.30 -9.65 -8.74
CA ILE A 4 -0.31 -10.90 -8.29
C ILE A 4 -1.79 -10.63 -8.03
N SER A 5 -2.62 -11.65 -8.13
CA SER A 5 -3.95 -11.60 -7.56
C SER A 5 -3.84 -11.71 -6.04
N LEU A 6 -4.49 -10.80 -5.32
CA LEU A 6 -4.65 -10.93 -3.88
C LEU A 6 -5.82 -11.87 -3.57
N ASP A 7 -5.72 -12.58 -2.46
CA ASP A 7 -6.87 -13.29 -1.90
C ASP A 7 -7.99 -12.28 -1.62
N PRO A 8 -9.27 -12.59 -1.93
CA PRO A 8 -10.39 -11.67 -1.66
C PRO A 8 -10.54 -11.25 -0.19
N THR A 9 -9.93 -11.99 0.73
CA THR A 9 -9.92 -11.70 2.17
C THR A 9 -8.65 -10.98 2.63
N ASP A 10 -7.67 -10.73 1.75
CA ASP A 10 -6.46 -9.99 2.12
C ASP A 10 -6.84 -8.56 2.51
N PRO A 11 -6.42 -8.05 3.69
CA PRO A 11 -6.72 -6.68 4.11
C PRO A 11 -6.31 -5.62 3.07
N LEU A 12 -5.30 -5.92 2.24
CA LEU A 12 -4.82 -5.01 1.22
C LEU A 12 -5.76 -4.83 0.02
N ILE A 13 -6.86 -5.59 -0.15
CA ILE A 13 -7.76 -5.35 -1.30
C ILE A 13 -8.35 -3.93 -1.26
N ASN A 14 -8.53 -3.39 -0.05
CA ASN A 14 -9.10 -2.06 0.18
C ASN A 14 -8.03 -1.01 0.48
N GLU A 15 -6.75 -1.35 0.32
CA GLU A 15 -5.63 -0.45 0.58
C GLU A 15 -4.80 -0.18 -0.69
N TRP A 16 -4.44 1.08 -0.87
CA TRP A 16 -3.45 1.53 -1.82
C TRP A 16 -2.15 1.85 -1.10
N VAL A 17 -1.15 1.01 -1.31
CA VAL A 17 0.17 1.15 -0.68
C VAL A 17 1.23 1.44 -1.74
N VAL A 18 1.97 2.53 -1.56
CA VAL A 18 3.10 2.91 -2.41
C VAL A 18 4.33 3.05 -1.54
N VAL A 19 5.41 2.36 -1.91
CA VAL A 19 6.70 2.48 -1.22
C VAL A 19 7.77 2.90 -2.21
N VAL A 20 8.51 3.94 -1.87
CA VAL A 20 9.68 4.42 -2.62
C VAL A 20 10.91 4.17 -1.77
N ILE A 21 11.92 3.50 -2.33
CA ILE A 21 13.21 3.27 -1.67
C ILE A 21 14.32 3.63 -2.67
N GLY A 22 15.08 4.68 -2.35
CA GLY A 22 16.28 5.09 -3.05
C GLY A 22 17.49 5.16 -2.11
N SER A 23 18.64 5.59 -2.62
CA SER A 23 19.88 5.74 -1.81
C SER A 23 19.75 6.81 -0.74
N HIS A 24 19.08 7.92 -1.03
CA HIS A 24 18.98 9.09 -0.15
C HIS A 24 17.55 9.40 0.31
N PHE A 25 16.56 8.68 -0.20
CA PHE A 25 15.15 8.91 0.09
C PHE A 25 14.44 7.58 0.33
N ALA A 26 13.51 7.58 1.27
CA ALA A 26 12.58 6.50 1.47
C ALA A 26 11.25 7.05 1.96
N ALA A 27 10.15 6.54 1.39
CA ALA A 27 8.81 6.90 1.82
C ALA A 27 7.86 5.71 1.71
N GLY A 28 6.90 5.67 2.62
CA GLY A 28 5.77 4.76 2.58
C GLY A 28 4.48 5.55 2.67
N PHE A 29 3.58 5.28 1.73
CA PHE A 29 2.22 5.81 1.69
C PHE A 29 1.26 4.62 1.77
N ALA A 30 0.25 4.74 2.62
CA ALA A 30 -0.86 3.80 2.67
C ALA A 30 -2.16 4.59 2.76
N ALA A 31 -3.14 4.21 1.94
CA ALA A 31 -4.47 4.78 1.95
C ALA A 31 -5.49 3.65 1.94
N ARG A 32 -6.44 3.67 2.86
CA ARG A 32 -7.55 2.72 2.94
C ARG A 32 -8.82 3.41 2.50
N ASP A 33 -9.55 2.78 1.58
CA ASP A 33 -10.85 3.26 1.14
C ASP A 33 -11.85 3.24 2.32
N LEU A 34 -12.67 4.29 2.41
CA LEU A 34 -13.74 4.41 3.40
C LEU A 34 -15.08 3.83 2.92
N GLY A 35 -15.16 3.39 1.66
CA GLY A 35 -16.34 2.73 1.10
C GLY A 35 -17.43 3.71 0.65
N ASP A 36 -17.06 4.92 0.27
CA ASP A 36 -18.00 5.90 -0.26
C ASP A 36 -18.59 5.40 -1.59
N THR A 37 -19.92 5.53 -1.76
CA THR A 37 -20.63 5.08 -2.97
C THR A 37 -20.94 6.21 -3.95
N GLY A 38 -20.31 7.39 -3.75
CA GLY A 38 -20.48 8.58 -4.58
C GLY A 38 -19.61 8.56 -5.84
N PRO A 39 -19.47 9.71 -6.54
CA PRO A 39 -18.55 9.84 -7.66
C PRO A 39 -17.13 9.42 -7.28
N ASP A 40 -16.41 8.73 -8.17
CA ASP A 40 -15.08 8.17 -7.89
C ASP A 40 -14.08 9.24 -7.43
N MET A 41 -14.15 10.43 -8.02
CA MET A 41 -13.29 11.57 -7.68
C MET A 41 -13.53 12.14 -6.29
N ASP A 42 -14.68 11.84 -5.67
CA ASP A 42 -15.05 12.30 -4.32
C ASP A 42 -14.82 11.21 -3.26
N ARG A 43 -14.26 10.05 -3.64
CA ARG A 43 -13.95 8.96 -2.70
C ARG A 43 -12.94 9.41 -1.66
N ARG A 44 -13.25 9.13 -0.39
CA ARG A 44 -12.37 9.48 0.72
C ARG A 44 -11.56 8.27 1.16
N PHE A 45 -10.36 8.57 1.64
CA PHE A 45 -9.42 7.59 2.13
C PHE A 45 -8.90 7.99 3.51
N ALA A 46 -8.81 7.03 4.42
CA ALA A 46 -7.95 7.19 5.59
C ALA A 46 -6.51 6.90 5.15
N TYR A 47 -5.61 7.86 5.33
CA TYR A 47 -4.23 7.72 4.85
C TYR A 47 -3.18 7.97 5.93
N SER A 48 -2.00 7.39 5.71
CA SER A 48 -0.79 7.65 6.47
C SER A 48 0.40 7.78 5.52
N MET A 49 1.34 8.65 5.89
CA MET A 49 2.58 8.88 5.16
C MET A 49 3.75 8.87 6.13
N THR A 50 4.83 8.22 5.75
CA THR A 50 6.09 8.25 6.50
C THR A 50 7.28 8.43 5.58
N TYR A 51 8.28 9.17 6.04
CA TYR A 51 9.59 9.31 5.41
C TYR A 51 10.69 8.55 6.18
N ASN A 52 10.29 7.75 7.18
CA ASN A 52 11.23 6.91 7.91
C ASN A 52 11.62 5.69 7.04
N ARG A 53 12.91 5.55 6.76
CA ARG A 53 13.43 4.47 5.91
C ARG A 53 13.08 3.08 6.42
N ASP A 54 13.21 2.83 7.72
CA ASP A 54 12.95 1.49 8.27
C ASP A 54 11.46 1.13 8.18
N ALA A 55 10.58 2.10 8.40
CA ALA A 55 9.14 1.92 8.20
C ALA A 55 8.81 1.60 6.74
N ALA A 56 9.36 2.37 5.79
CA ALA A 56 9.18 2.12 4.36
C ALA A 56 9.69 0.73 3.94
N VAL A 57 10.88 0.31 4.42
CA VAL A 57 11.43 -1.02 4.14
C VAL A 57 10.55 -2.13 4.73
N ARG A 58 10.02 -1.96 5.95
CA ARG A 58 9.07 -2.92 6.54
C ARG A 58 7.78 -3.03 5.71
N MET A 59 7.25 -1.91 5.23
CA MET A 59 6.09 -1.91 4.32
C MET A 59 6.41 -2.65 3.02
N ALA A 60 7.54 -2.35 2.37
CA ALA A 60 7.95 -3.03 1.14
C ALA A 60 8.07 -4.55 1.33
N LYS A 61 8.67 -5.00 2.44
CA LYS A 61 8.78 -6.43 2.76
C LYS A 61 7.41 -7.09 2.92
N SER A 62 6.46 -6.43 3.58
CA SER A 62 5.09 -6.93 3.73
C SER A 62 4.36 -7.06 2.38
N LEU A 63 4.58 -6.11 1.45
CA LEU A 63 4.01 -6.21 0.10
C LEU A 63 4.65 -7.36 -0.69
N LEU A 64 6.00 -7.42 -0.68
CA LEU A 64 6.75 -8.43 -1.42
C LEU A 64 6.48 -9.84 -0.89
N SER A 65 6.27 -10.04 0.42
CA SER A 65 6.00 -11.37 0.97
C SER A 65 4.76 -12.02 0.38
N ARG A 66 3.77 -11.22 -0.05
CA ARG A 66 2.57 -11.73 -0.73
C ARG A 66 2.84 -12.21 -2.15
N MET A 67 3.86 -11.68 -2.81
CA MET A 67 4.27 -12.11 -4.15
C MET A 67 5.02 -13.43 -4.17
N TYR A 68 5.58 -13.81 -3.02
CA TYR A 68 6.39 -15.02 -2.87
C TYR A 68 5.74 -16.06 -1.95
N ALA A 69 4.55 -15.77 -1.41
CA ALA A 69 3.74 -16.76 -0.70
C ALA A 69 3.20 -17.77 -1.73
N PRO A 70 3.28 -19.09 -1.44
CA PRO A 70 2.86 -20.14 -2.36
C PRO A 70 1.34 -20.18 -2.59
#